data_AF-A0A971QS18-F1
#
_entry.id   AF-A0A971QS18-F1
#
_cell.length_a   1.000
_cell.length_b   1.000
_cell.length_c   1.000
_cell.angle_alpha   90.00
_cell.angle_beta   90.00
_cell.angle_gamma   90.00
#
_symmetry.space_group_name_H-M   'P 1'
#
loop_
_entity.id
_entity.type
_entity.pdbx_description
1 polymer ?
#
loop_
_entity_poly.entity_id
_entity_poly.type
_entity_poly.pdbx_seq_one_letter_code
_entity_poly.pdbx_strand_id
1 'polypeptide(L)'
;MMVGLKQELRSVPREGERLTVLVLDQGRQALPFLKMLRRNGHEVWCACHSRLNEVWFSRYPTRKMIWPSYLREKEAFERTLLDFVRSHRVDVLLNVSDYSSEIVSRLKDELERHTRTAVPDYATFERATDKLRLMEYCMAREIACPVTFDLTAENLERICASFTFPVIVKPRHGVGAVGVVRVATPEALVAGHKALAARFGPLLVQEYIPVEGGMQYQAEAFLDEESRMKVCMVIQKPRFFPVRGGTSTANVTIDHAGIRETTRRLLEGLGWRGAADVDYILDPRNGSIRVLEINPRVTAGIKIGFAAGINFADLHLRLATGQPIPAINHYTTGVYCRNFFLEMLWFLFSDLKMKRTTSPSFFKWGGRLVTDQVFSWDDPLAGVGFFLNMTTKYLHASRWRDKLGKIKPLP
;
A
#
# COMPACT_ATOMS: atom_id res chain seq x y z
N MET A 1 38.10 15.44 15.77
CA MET A 1 37.17 16.58 15.78
C MET A 1 36.68 16.80 14.35
N MET A 2 35.69 16.02 13.88
CA MET A 2 35.09 16.25 12.57
C MET A 2 34.09 17.39 12.71
N VAL A 3 34.46 18.55 12.20
CA VAL A 3 33.54 19.68 12.03
C VAL A 3 32.45 19.20 11.09
N GLY A 4 31.29 18.84 11.67
CA GLY A 4 30.12 18.45 10.90
C GLY A 4 29.65 19.67 10.11
N LEU A 5 29.99 19.72 8.82
CA LEU A 5 29.32 20.60 7.89
C LEU A 5 27.84 20.23 7.93
N LYS A 6 27.03 21.03 8.64
CA LYS A 6 25.58 20.99 8.49
C LYS A 6 25.30 21.25 7.02
N GLN A 7 24.76 20.26 6.32
CA GLN A 7 24.34 20.47 4.94
C GLN A 7 23.06 21.30 4.94
N GLU A 8 23.15 22.47 4.32
CA GLU A 8 21.98 23.25 3.93
C GLU A 8 21.33 22.62 2.69
N LEU A 9 20.00 22.66 2.64
CA LEU A 9 19.22 22.18 1.51
C LEU A 9 19.69 22.89 0.23
N ARG A 10 20.01 22.11 -0.80
CA ARG A 10 20.38 22.65 -2.11
C ARG A 10 19.26 23.54 -2.67
N SER A 11 19.56 24.49 -3.54
CA SER A 11 18.55 25.14 -4.38
C SER A 11 17.70 24.11 -5.12
N VAL A 12 16.47 24.48 -5.50
CA VAL A 12 15.58 23.61 -6.28
C VAL A 12 16.30 23.08 -7.53
N PRO A 13 16.42 21.76 -7.73
CA PRO A 13 17.08 21.19 -8.90
C PRO A 13 16.40 21.57 -10.21
N ARG A 14 17.18 21.73 -11.28
CA ARG A 14 16.61 21.98 -12.62
C ARG A 14 15.99 20.70 -13.18
N GLU A 15 15.03 20.84 -14.08
CA GLU A 15 14.48 19.69 -14.81
C GLU A 15 15.59 18.96 -15.58
N GLY A 16 15.61 17.63 -15.51
CA GLY A 16 16.65 16.78 -16.11
C GLY A 16 17.97 16.70 -15.33
N GLU A 17 18.09 17.39 -14.20
CA GLU A 17 19.28 17.30 -13.36
C GLU A 17 19.42 15.90 -12.69
N ARG A 18 20.66 15.42 -12.58
CA ARG A 18 20.93 14.18 -11.85
C ARG A 18 20.77 14.40 -10.36
N LEU A 19 19.83 13.66 -9.75
CA LEU A 19 19.55 13.66 -8.31
C LEU A 19 20.16 12.43 -7.62
N THR A 20 20.50 12.58 -6.34
CA THR A 20 20.72 11.47 -5.41
C THR A 20 19.44 11.20 -4.63
N VAL A 21 18.86 10.03 -4.88
CA VAL A 21 17.57 9.60 -4.33
C VAL A 21 17.78 8.48 -3.32
N LEU A 22 17.37 8.71 -2.07
CA LEU A 22 17.36 7.69 -1.03
C LEU A 22 15.98 7.03 -0.95
N VAL A 23 15.92 5.73 -1.24
CA VAL A 23 14.71 4.92 -1.09
C VAL A 23 14.76 4.18 0.24
N LEU A 24 13.83 4.50 1.15
CA LEU A 24 13.83 3.97 2.52
C LEU A 24 13.29 2.56 2.67
N ASP A 25 12.49 2.14 1.70
CA ASP A 25 11.69 0.94 1.85
C ASP A 25 12.24 -0.24 1.10
N GLN A 26 11.91 -1.37 1.71
CA GLN A 26 12.20 -2.68 1.26
C GLN A 26 10.92 -3.33 0.78
N GLY A 27 11.06 -4.23 -0.18
CA GLY A 27 9.93 -4.92 -0.75
C GLY A 27 9.86 -4.80 -2.25
N ARG A 28 9.08 -5.69 -2.85
CA ARG A 28 8.77 -5.71 -4.28
C ARG A 28 8.28 -4.38 -4.86
N GLN A 29 7.62 -3.51 -4.09
CA GLN A 29 7.17 -2.19 -4.57
C GLN A 29 8.31 -1.20 -4.79
N ALA A 30 9.46 -1.36 -4.13
CA ALA A 30 10.61 -0.48 -4.34
C ALA A 30 11.32 -0.79 -5.66
N LEU A 31 11.35 -2.05 -6.09
CA LEU A 31 12.04 -2.50 -7.30
C LEU A 31 11.74 -1.68 -8.57
N PRO A 32 10.47 -1.39 -8.94
CA PRO A 32 10.20 -0.58 -10.12
C PRO A 32 10.68 0.87 -9.98
N PHE A 33 10.67 1.45 -8.77
CA PHE A 33 11.23 2.78 -8.51
C PHE A 33 12.75 2.78 -8.71
N LEU A 34 13.45 1.84 -8.08
CA LEU A 34 14.92 1.71 -8.20
C LEU A 34 15.34 1.59 -9.66
N LYS A 35 14.64 0.73 -10.41
CA LYS A 35 14.84 0.54 -11.85
C LYS A 35 14.64 1.84 -12.63
N MET A 36 13.52 2.51 -12.42
CA MET A 36 13.16 3.69 -13.20
C MET A 36 14.07 4.87 -12.88
N LEU A 37 14.35 5.12 -11.60
CA LEU A 37 15.28 6.17 -11.16
C LEU A 37 16.68 5.96 -11.76
N ARG A 38 17.18 4.72 -11.74
CA ARG A 38 18.51 4.41 -12.29
C ARG A 38 18.57 4.56 -13.81
N ARG A 39 17.50 4.20 -14.52
CA ARG A 39 17.36 4.37 -15.97
C ARG A 39 17.26 5.85 -16.38
N ASN A 40 16.64 6.67 -15.52
CA ASN A 40 16.59 8.13 -15.69
C ASN A 40 17.91 8.83 -15.34
N GLY A 41 18.98 8.09 -15.04
CA GLY A 41 20.32 8.64 -14.80
C GLY A 41 20.56 9.15 -13.38
N HIS A 42 19.60 8.96 -12.47
CA HIS A 42 19.76 9.35 -11.07
C HIS A 42 20.69 8.39 -10.31
N GLU A 43 21.29 8.93 -9.24
CA GLU A 43 21.99 8.11 -8.25
C GLU A 43 20.98 7.56 -7.26
N VAL A 44 21.00 6.26 -7.02
CA VAL A 44 19.93 5.57 -6.28
C VAL A 44 20.53 4.85 -5.09
N TRP A 45 20.20 5.31 -3.89
CA TRP A 45 20.61 4.69 -2.65
C TRP A 45 19.42 3.97 -2.02
N CYS A 46 19.67 2.83 -1.36
CA CYS A 46 18.61 2.13 -0.63
C CYS A 46 19.06 1.74 0.78
N ALA A 47 18.13 1.89 1.73
CA ALA A 47 18.28 1.40 3.09
C ALA A 47 17.56 0.06 3.24
N CYS A 48 18.31 -0.99 3.56
CA CYS A 48 17.81 -2.33 3.84
C CYS A 48 17.94 -2.67 5.33
N HIS A 49 17.13 -3.57 5.86
CA HIS A 49 17.25 -4.09 7.23
C HIS A 49 17.99 -5.43 7.24
N SER A 50 18.11 -6.05 6.07
CA SER A 50 18.74 -7.36 5.89
C SER A 50 19.28 -7.50 4.48
N ARG A 51 20.40 -8.21 4.35
CA ARG A 51 20.96 -8.62 3.06
C ARG A 51 20.14 -9.69 2.34
N LEU A 52 19.16 -10.29 3.03
CA LEU A 52 18.22 -11.25 2.45
C LEU A 52 17.03 -10.56 1.77
N ASN A 53 16.91 -9.24 1.83
CA ASN A 53 15.81 -8.52 1.17
C ASN A 53 15.99 -8.48 -0.36
N GLU A 54 14.89 -8.61 -1.12
CA GLU A 54 14.90 -8.57 -2.58
C GLU A 54 15.58 -7.31 -3.18
N VAL A 55 15.45 -6.16 -2.52
CA VAL A 55 16.11 -4.91 -2.94
C VAL A 55 17.64 -5.01 -2.82
N TRP A 56 18.14 -5.77 -1.85
CA TRP A 56 19.59 -5.99 -1.69
C TRP A 56 20.20 -6.74 -2.88
N PHE A 57 19.42 -7.61 -3.52
CA PHE A 57 19.87 -8.37 -4.68
C PHE A 57 19.71 -7.58 -6.00
N SER A 58 18.88 -6.54 -6.01
CA SER A 58 18.66 -5.73 -7.21
C SER A 58 19.93 -5.03 -7.69
N ARG A 59 20.16 -4.98 -8.99
CA ARG A 59 21.34 -4.30 -9.58
C ARG A 59 21.25 -2.77 -9.66
N TYR A 60 20.07 -2.20 -9.42
CA TYR A 60 19.81 -0.78 -9.70
C TYR A 60 20.33 0.21 -8.65
N PRO A 61 20.29 -0.08 -7.33
CA PRO A 61 20.90 0.80 -6.34
C PRO A 61 22.41 0.91 -6.56
N THR A 62 22.93 2.13 -6.63
CA THR A 62 24.37 2.44 -6.66
C THR A 62 25.01 2.31 -5.27
N ARG A 63 24.21 2.51 -4.21
CA ARG A 63 24.63 2.31 -2.81
C ARG A 63 23.55 1.55 -2.05
N LYS A 64 23.96 0.54 -1.26
CA LYS A 64 23.08 -0.26 -0.41
C LYS A 64 23.59 -0.21 1.02
N MET A 65 22.69 0.04 1.97
CA MET A 65 23.05 0.20 3.38
C MET A 65 22.20 -0.73 4.25
N ILE A 66 22.72 -1.13 5.40
CA ILE A 66 21.97 -1.88 6.41
C ILE A 66 21.63 -0.95 7.57
N TRP A 67 20.34 -0.72 7.80
CA TRP A 67 19.78 0.14 8.84
C TRP A 67 18.92 -0.68 9.81
N PRO A 68 18.64 -0.16 11.02
CA PRO A 68 17.68 -0.75 11.95
C PRO A 68 16.32 -0.97 11.29
N SER A 69 15.55 -1.95 11.78
CA SER A 69 14.23 -2.21 11.20
C SER A 69 13.21 -1.17 11.69
N TYR A 70 12.57 -0.41 10.79
CA TYR A 70 11.47 0.49 11.18
C TYR A 70 10.26 -0.24 11.80
N LEU A 71 10.18 -1.57 11.67
CA LEU A 71 9.12 -2.39 12.28
C LEU A 71 9.45 -2.82 13.72
N ARG A 72 10.73 -2.87 14.10
CA ARG A 72 11.18 -3.44 15.39
C ARG A 72 11.96 -2.45 16.24
N GLU A 73 12.60 -1.48 15.61
CA GLU A 73 13.60 -0.55 16.17
C GLU A 73 13.31 0.86 15.63
N LYS A 74 12.07 1.33 15.80
CA LYS A 74 11.55 2.58 15.20
C LYS A 74 12.42 3.78 15.55
N GLU A 75 12.75 3.97 16.83
CA GLU A 75 13.56 5.10 17.30
C GLU A 75 14.99 5.05 16.76
N ALA A 76 15.57 3.85 16.62
CA ALA A 76 16.91 3.69 16.07
C ALA A 76 16.91 3.98 14.55
N PHE A 77 15.88 3.55 13.83
CA PHE A 77 15.70 3.88 12.42
C PHE A 77 15.55 5.39 12.21
N GLU A 78 14.75 6.06 13.03
CA GLU A 78 14.53 7.52 12.94
C GLU A 78 15.81 8.32 13.19
N ARG A 79 16.57 7.97 14.23
CA ARG A 79 17.89 8.56 14.47
C ARG A 79 18.84 8.35 13.28
N THR A 80 18.90 7.12 12.78
CA THR A 80 19.74 6.78 11.61
C THR A 80 19.35 7.60 10.39
N LEU A 81 18.05 7.75 10.13
CA LEU A 81 17.53 8.55 9.00
C LEU A 81 17.96 10.01 9.11
N LEU A 82 17.70 10.64 10.27
CA LEU A 82 18.02 12.05 10.51
C LEU A 82 19.53 12.32 10.41
N ASP A 83 20.34 11.50 11.08
CA ASP A 83 21.80 11.64 11.04
C ASP A 83 22.34 11.42 9.63
N PHE A 84 21.74 10.49 8.88
CA PHE A 84 22.16 10.22 7.51
C PHE A 84 21.90 11.40 6.58
N VAL A 85 20.69 11.98 6.57
CA VAL A 85 20.37 13.13 5.71
C VAL A 85 21.11 14.41 6.12
N ARG A 86 21.51 14.53 7.39
CA ARG A 86 22.38 15.63 7.86
C ARG A 86 23.82 15.49 7.36
N SER A 87 24.30 14.26 7.26
CA SER A 87 25.71 13.95 6.98
C SER A 87 26.00 13.68 5.50
N HIS A 88 24.97 13.35 4.71
CA HIS A 88 25.10 12.96 3.31
C HIS A 88 24.16 13.77 2.42
N ARG A 89 24.62 14.06 1.19
CA ARG A 89 23.80 14.75 0.19
C ARG A 89 22.73 13.81 -0.34
N VAL A 90 21.48 14.03 0.05
CA VAL A 90 20.30 13.35 -0.47
C VAL A 90 19.34 14.40 -1.01
N ASP A 91 19.18 14.47 -2.34
CA ASP A 91 18.30 15.47 -2.96
C ASP A 91 16.83 15.16 -2.71
N VAL A 92 16.45 13.88 -2.78
CA VAL A 92 15.08 13.40 -2.56
C VAL A 92 15.06 12.13 -1.72
N LEU A 93 14.19 12.13 -0.71
CA LEU A 93 13.82 10.99 0.11
C LEU A 93 12.50 10.39 -0.39
N LEU A 94 12.56 9.12 -0.78
CA LEU A 94 11.42 8.41 -1.35
C LEU A 94 11.01 7.24 -0.44
N ASN A 95 9.77 7.28 0.03
CA ASN A 95 9.10 6.26 0.83
C ASN A 95 8.06 5.50 -0.02
N VAL A 96 8.02 4.18 0.12
CA VAL A 96 7.07 3.26 -0.52
C VAL A 96 6.47 2.21 0.44
N SER A 97 6.42 2.47 1.75
CA SER A 97 5.66 1.66 2.70
C SER A 97 4.83 2.50 3.66
N ASP A 98 3.82 1.91 4.32
CA ASP A 98 2.96 2.61 5.28
C ASP A 98 3.78 3.19 6.44
N TYR A 99 4.75 2.43 6.94
CA TYR A 99 5.56 2.78 8.11
C TYR A 99 6.55 3.90 7.83
N SER A 100 7.23 3.83 6.69
CA SER A 100 8.14 4.91 6.29
C SER A 100 7.35 6.16 5.90
N SER A 101 6.19 6.03 5.25
CA SER A 101 5.31 7.18 4.98
C SER A 101 4.89 7.88 6.28
N GLU A 102 4.51 7.13 7.32
CA GLU A 102 4.16 7.69 8.63
C GLU A 102 5.36 8.42 9.26
N ILE A 103 6.53 7.76 9.30
CA ILE A 103 7.75 8.33 9.89
C ILE A 103 8.16 9.61 9.16
N VAL A 104 8.19 9.58 7.82
CA VAL A 104 8.60 10.73 7.00
C VAL A 104 7.59 11.86 7.12
N SER A 105 6.27 11.56 7.14
CA SER A 105 5.22 12.56 7.33
C SER A 105 5.31 13.23 8.70
N ARG A 106 5.58 12.47 9.77
CA ARG A 106 5.73 13.01 11.12
C ARG A 106 7.02 13.81 11.32
N LEU A 107 8.11 13.42 10.65
CA LEU A 107 9.41 14.11 10.73
C LEU A 107 9.61 15.11 9.59
N LYS A 108 8.55 15.43 8.82
CA LYS A 108 8.64 16.19 7.56
C LYS A 108 9.39 17.50 7.72
N ASP A 109 8.99 18.34 8.67
CA ASP A 109 9.59 19.66 8.91
C ASP A 109 11.10 19.59 9.21
N GLU A 110 11.56 18.53 9.87
CA GLU A 110 12.98 18.34 10.18
C GLU A 110 13.74 17.76 8.98
N LEU A 111 13.13 16.82 8.25
CA LEU A 111 13.71 16.22 7.05
C LEU A 111 13.85 17.26 5.92
N GLU A 112 12.86 18.13 5.74
CA GLU A 112 12.83 19.14 4.70
C GLU A 112 13.88 20.26 4.87
N ARG A 113 14.58 20.30 6.02
CA ARG A 113 15.78 21.14 6.21
C ARG A 113 17.01 20.60 5.47
N HIS A 114 17.01 19.32 5.11
CA HIS A 114 18.19 18.62 4.58
C HIS A 114 17.92 17.85 3.28
N THR A 115 16.68 17.44 3.03
CA THR A 115 16.26 16.70 1.82
C THR A 115 14.86 17.12 1.38
N ARG A 116 14.32 16.50 0.34
CA ARG A 116 12.94 16.76 -0.14
C ARG A 116 12.13 15.48 -0.12
N THR A 117 10.82 15.58 0.08
CA THR A 117 9.92 14.42 0.08
C THR A 117 8.57 14.74 -0.55
N ALA A 118 7.81 13.70 -0.87
CA ALA A 118 6.53 13.76 -1.58
C ALA A 118 5.38 13.20 -0.70
N VAL A 119 5.47 13.41 0.62
CA VAL A 119 4.45 12.94 1.59
C VAL A 119 3.50 14.06 1.99
N PRO A 120 2.24 13.72 2.34
CA PRO A 120 1.33 14.67 2.96
C PRO A 120 1.81 15.03 4.38
N ASP A 121 1.28 16.12 4.90
CA ASP A 121 1.49 16.53 6.29
C ASP A 121 0.86 15.52 7.26
N TYR A 122 1.43 15.43 8.47
CA TYR A 122 1.05 14.37 9.41
C TYR A 122 -0.43 14.41 9.82
N ALA A 123 -1.02 15.60 9.97
CA ALA A 123 -2.44 15.73 10.29
C ALA A 123 -3.35 15.16 9.18
N THR A 124 -2.99 15.37 7.91
CA THR A 124 -3.70 14.80 6.76
C THR A 124 -3.47 13.30 6.66
N PHE A 125 -2.23 12.85 6.88
CA PHE A 125 -1.88 11.43 6.95
C PHE A 125 -2.70 10.70 8.01
N GLU A 126 -2.72 11.19 9.25
CA GLU A 126 -3.44 10.56 10.38
C GLU A 126 -4.95 10.49 10.11
N ARG A 127 -5.55 11.58 9.61
CA ARG A 127 -6.98 11.63 9.28
C ARG A 127 -7.40 10.59 8.22
N ALA A 128 -6.57 10.36 7.20
CA ALA A 128 -6.89 9.40 6.15
C ALA A 128 -6.65 7.94 6.55
N THR A 129 -5.72 7.70 7.48
CA THR A 129 -5.26 6.35 7.86
C THR A 129 -6.01 5.75 9.04
N ASP A 130 -6.62 6.59 9.87
CA ASP A 130 -7.59 6.15 10.87
C ASP A 130 -8.87 5.69 10.16
N LYS A 131 -9.11 4.38 10.19
CA LYS A 131 -10.22 3.75 9.48
C LYS A 131 -11.59 4.28 9.95
N LEU A 132 -11.75 4.67 11.21
CA LEU A 132 -13.01 5.20 11.68
C LEU A 132 -13.24 6.62 11.13
N ARG A 133 -12.25 7.51 11.29
CA ARG A 133 -12.32 8.89 10.79
C ARG A 133 -12.56 8.95 9.28
N LEU A 134 -11.92 8.05 8.53
CA LEU A 134 -12.14 7.93 7.09
C LEU A 134 -13.59 7.55 6.77
N MET A 135 -14.17 6.56 7.47
CA MET A 135 -15.55 6.14 7.21
C MET A 135 -16.55 7.22 7.62
N GLU A 136 -16.32 7.91 8.74
CA GLU A 136 -17.12 9.08 9.15
C GLU A 136 -17.08 10.18 8.09
N TYR A 137 -15.89 10.49 7.56
CA TYR A 137 -15.71 11.45 6.48
C TYR A 137 -16.49 11.05 5.22
N CYS A 138 -16.43 9.77 4.84
CA CYS A 138 -17.15 9.24 3.68
C CYS A 138 -18.67 9.32 3.87
N MET A 139 -19.20 8.86 5.02
CA MET A 139 -20.63 8.90 5.33
C MET A 139 -21.17 10.34 5.34
N ALA A 140 -20.44 11.28 5.95
CA ALA A 140 -20.84 12.69 6.01
C ALA A 140 -20.89 13.40 4.64
N ARG A 141 -20.25 12.83 3.61
CA ARG A 141 -20.17 13.39 2.24
C ARG A 141 -20.85 12.52 1.19
N GLU A 142 -21.62 11.53 1.64
CA GLU A 142 -22.33 10.59 0.78
C GLU A 142 -21.38 9.88 -0.21
N ILE A 143 -20.14 9.63 0.23
CA ILE A 143 -19.21 8.76 -0.48
C ILE A 143 -19.55 7.33 -0.07
N ALA A 144 -19.90 6.50 -1.04
CA ALA A 144 -20.33 5.14 -0.79
C ALA A 144 -19.25 4.35 -0.04
N CYS A 145 -19.52 4.00 1.21
CA CYS A 145 -18.70 3.14 2.07
C CYS A 145 -19.60 2.22 2.89
N PRO A 146 -19.07 1.18 3.55
CA PRO A 146 -19.83 0.39 4.51
C PRO A 146 -20.19 1.22 5.74
N VAL A 147 -21.40 1.04 6.28
CA VAL A 147 -21.82 1.71 7.52
C VAL A 147 -20.85 1.32 8.64
N THR A 148 -20.32 2.30 9.37
CA THR A 148 -19.23 2.08 10.34
C THR A 148 -19.45 2.91 11.58
N PHE A 149 -19.21 2.33 12.76
CA PHE A 149 -19.21 3.04 14.04
C PHE A 149 -17.99 2.63 14.88
N ASP A 150 -17.63 3.46 15.84
CA ASP A 150 -16.76 3.04 16.94
C ASP A 150 -17.36 1.86 17.69
N LEU A 151 -16.53 0.97 18.24
CA LEU A 151 -17.01 -0.14 19.07
C LEU A 151 -16.56 0.07 20.52
N THR A 152 -17.49 0.47 21.37
CA THR A 152 -17.28 0.76 22.79
C THR A 152 -18.28 -0.03 23.64
N ALA A 153 -18.07 -0.08 24.96
CA ALA A 153 -19.01 -0.79 25.83
C ALA A 153 -20.36 -0.03 25.91
N GLU A 154 -20.29 1.30 25.79
CA GLU A 154 -21.40 2.23 25.93
C GLU A 154 -22.37 2.19 24.75
N ASN A 155 -21.87 1.92 23.54
CA ASN A 155 -22.69 1.93 22.31
C ASN A 155 -23.07 0.52 21.81
N LEU A 156 -22.65 -0.52 22.53
CA LEU A 156 -22.76 -1.92 22.11
C LEU A 156 -24.22 -2.36 21.86
N GLU A 157 -25.13 -2.03 22.78
CA GLU A 157 -26.55 -2.38 22.63
C GLU A 157 -27.17 -1.72 21.38
N ARG A 158 -26.83 -0.44 21.15
CA ARG A 158 -27.26 0.31 19.96
C ARG A 158 -26.72 -0.32 18.68
N ILE A 159 -25.45 -0.74 18.68
CA ILE A 159 -24.83 -1.45 17.54
C ILE A 159 -25.59 -2.75 17.24
N CYS A 160 -25.84 -3.56 18.27
CA CYS A 160 -26.56 -4.82 18.13
C CYS A 160 -27.97 -4.63 17.57
N ALA A 161 -28.65 -3.54 17.92
CA ALA A 161 -29.99 -3.21 17.40
C ALA A 161 -29.98 -2.60 15.98
N SER A 162 -28.88 -1.93 15.58
CA SER A 162 -28.83 -1.14 14.34
C SER A 162 -28.24 -1.89 13.15
N PHE A 163 -27.38 -2.89 13.38
CA PHE A 163 -26.72 -3.63 12.30
C PHE A 163 -27.45 -4.92 11.93
N THR A 164 -27.51 -5.20 10.63
CA THR A 164 -27.74 -6.55 10.13
C THR A 164 -26.45 -7.35 10.22
N PHE A 165 -26.48 -8.47 10.93
CA PHE A 165 -25.33 -9.38 11.05
C PHE A 165 -25.22 -10.32 9.84
N PRO A 166 -24.01 -10.78 9.47
CA PRO A 166 -22.73 -10.58 10.17
C PRO A 166 -22.17 -9.16 10.06
N VAL A 167 -21.27 -8.80 10.97
CA VAL A 167 -20.51 -7.53 10.93
C VAL A 167 -19.00 -7.80 10.87
N ILE A 168 -18.23 -6.79 10.48
CA ILE A 168 -16.77 -6.79 10.57
C ILE A 168 -16.35 -5.94 11.78
N VAL A 169 -15.53 -6.53 12.65
CA VAL A 169 -14.83 -5.81 13.72
C VAL A 169 -13.36 -5.71 13.34
N LYS A 170 -12.78 -4.51 13.40
CA LYS A 170 -11.36 -4.30 13.10
C LYS A 170 -10.74 -3.17 13.92
N PRO A 171 -9.42 -3.15 14.12
CA PRO A 171 -8.74 -2.05 14.78
C PRO A 171 -8.79 -0.79 13.92
N ARG A 172 -8.79 0.39 14.56
CA ARG A 172 -8.75 1.69 13.84
C ARG A 172 -7.47 1.87 13.02
N HIS A 173 -6.35 1.40 13.55
CA HIS A 173 -5.03 1.43 12.90
C HIS A 173 -4.51 0.02 12.66
N GLY A 174 -3.82 -0.20 11.54
CA GLY A 174 -3.20 -1.49 11.24
C GLY A 174 -3.15 -1.82 9.75
N VAL A 175 -2.35 -2.82 9.41
CA VAL A 175 -2.05 -3.24 8.04
C VAL A 175 -2.29 -4.73 7.83
N GLY A 176 -2.59 -5.15 6.60
CA GLY A 176 -2.56 -6.56 6.20
C GLY A 176 -3.66 -7.44 6.80
N ALA A 177 -4.80 -6.84 7.16
CA ALA A 177 -5.97 -7.46 7.78
C ALA A 177 -5.72 -8.08 9.16
N VAL A 178 -4.71 -7.62 9.90
CA VAL A 178 -4.47 -8.06 11.29
C VAL A 178 -5.57 -7.51 12.19
N GLY A 179 -6.20 -8.38 12.99
CA GLY A 179 -7.28 -8.01 13.91
C GLY A 179 -8.66 -7.84 13.26
N VAL A 180 -8.80 -8.11 11.97
CA VAL A 180 -10.09 -8.09 11.26
C VAL A 180 -10.83 -9.40 11.54
N VAL A 181 -12.05 -9.29 12.04
CA VAL A 181 -12.87 -10.43 12.48
C VAL A 181 -14.28 -10.29 11.93
N ARG A 182 -14.83 -11.36 11.36
CA ARG A 182 -16.24 -11.46 11.00
C ARG A 182 -17.02 -12.01 12.19
N VAL A 183 -17.99 -11.25 12.67
CA VAL A 183 -18.83 -11.60 13.82
C VAL A 183 -20.22 -11.94 13.32
N ALA A 184 -20.66 -13.18 13.58
CA ALA A 184 -21.87 -13.74 12.97
C ALA A 184 -23.17 -13.29 13.66
N THR A 185 -23.13 -12.99 14.95
CA THR A 185 -24.33 -12.65 15.74
C THR A 185 -24.05 -11.56 16.77
N PRO A 186 -25.08 -10.86 17.27
CA PRO A 186 -24.96 -9.90 18.37
C PRO A 186 -24.32 -10.50 19.62
N GLU A 187 -24.67 -11.72 20.00
CA GLU A 187 -24.18 -12.39 21.21
C GLU A 187 -22.67 -12.62 21.14
N ALA A 188 -22.17 -13.03 19.97
CA ALA A 188 -20.73 -13.19 19.73
C ALA A 188 -19.98 -11.86 19.81
N LEU A 189 -20.59 -10.75 19.37
CA LEU A 189 -20.00 -9.41 19.50
C LEU A 189 -19.88 -9.01 20.96
N VAL A 190 -20.96 -9.18 21.74
CA VAL A 190 -21.00 -8.86 23.17
C VAL A 190 -19.97 -9.68 23.94
N ALA A 191 -19.88 -10.99 23.66
CA ALA A 191 -18.92 -11.87 24.33
C ALA A 191 -17.45 -11.54 23.95
N GLY A 192 -17.18 -11.14 22.70
CA GLY A 192 -15.82 -11.03 22.16
C GLY A 192 -15.17 -9.64 22.20
N HIS A 193 -15.94 -8.55 22.23
CA HIS A 193 -15.41 -7.19 21.98
C HIS A 193 -14.30 -6.78 22.97
N LYS A 194 -14.43 -7.07 24.27
CA LYS A 194 -13.42 -6.71 25.29
C LYS A 194 -12.08 -7.41 25.05
N ALA A 195 -12.10 -8.69 24.70
CA ALA A 195 -10.90 -9.46 24.41
C ALA A 195 -10.19 -8.95 23.14
N LEU A 196 -10.96 -8.58 22.12
CA LEU A 196 -10.42 -7.96 20.91
C LEU A 196 -9.80 -6.58 21.22
N ALA A 197 -10.48 -5.75 22.00
CA ALA A 197 -10.01 -4.41 22.36
C ALA A 197 -8.74 -4.46 23.23
N ALA A 198 -8.68 -5.40 24.19
CA ALA A 198 -7.48 -5.61 24.99
C ALA A 198 -6.26 -6.03 24.15
N ARG A 199 -6.49 -6.76 23.04
CA ARG A 199 -5.43 -7.25 22.18
C ARG A 199 -4.97 -6.24 21.12
N PHE A 200 -5.90 -5.47 20.56
CA PHE A 200 -5.64 -4.63 19.38
C PHE A 200 -5.88 -3.12 19.62
N GLY A 201 -6.31 -2.74 20.81
CA GLY A 201 -6.65 -1.35 21.14
C GLY A 201 -8.02 -0.95 20.60
N PRO A 202 -8.24 0.36 20.32
CA PRO A 202 -9.51 0.87 19.84
C PRO A 202 -10.03 0.17 18.57
N LEU A 203 -11.29 -0.26 18.63
CA LEU A 203 -11.97 -1.01 17.58
C LEU A 203 -13.07 -0.18 16.92
N LEU A 204 -13.43 -0.61 15.72
CA LEU A 204 -14.64 -0.19 15.04
C LEU A 204 -15.46 -1.42 14.65
N VAL A 205 -16.77 -1.21 14.49
CA VAL A 205 -17.71 -2.17 13.89
C VAL A 205 -18.15 -1.63 12.53
N GLN A 206 -18.25 -2.51 11.55
CA GLN A 206 -18.51 -2.14 10.17
C GLN A 206 -19.47 -3.15 9.52
N GLU A 207 -20.33 -2.66 8.64
CA GLU A 207 -21.21 -3.48 7.81
C GLU A 207 -20.39 -4.52 7.03
N TYR A 208 -20.85 -5.78 7.04
CA TYR A 208 -20.25 -6.81 6.20
C TYR A 208 -20.72 -6.67 4.74
N ILE A 209 -19.76 -6.47 3.84
CA ILE A 209 -20.00 -6.57 2.40
C ILE A 209 -19.66 -7.99 1.94
N PRO A 210 -20.60 -8.74 1.33
CA PRO A 210 -20.33 -10.08 0.85
C PRO A 210 -19.20 -10.11 -0.19
N VAL A 211 -18.29 -11.07 -0.04
CA VAL A 211 -17.18 -11.28 -0.98
C VAL A 211 -17.63 -12.19 -2.12
N GLU A 212 -18.55 -13.13 -1.85
CA GLU A 212 -19.14 -14.01 -2.86
C GLU A 212 -19.96 -13.23 -3.88
N GLY A 213 -19.57 -13.30 -5.15
CA GLY A 213 -20.20 -12.51 -6.22
C GLY A 213 -19.76 -11.05 -6.28
N GLY A 214 -18.98 -10.58 -5.31
CA GLY A 214 -18.34 -9.28 -5.32
C GLY A 214 -17.03 -9.25 -6.11
N MET A 215 -16.42 -8.07 -6.17
CA MET A 215 -15.11 -7.83 -6.77
C MET A 215 -14.39 -6.75 -5.99
N GLN A 216 -13.08 -6.87 -5.77
CA GLN A 216 -12.31 -5.79 -5.18
C GLN A 216 -11.57 -5.02 -6.26
N TYR A 217 -11.48 -3.70 -6.04
CA TYR A 217 -10.74 -2.79 -6.88
C TYR A 217 -9.75 -1.99 -6.04
N GLN A 218 -8.79 -1.40 -6.73
CA GLN A 218 -7.83 -0.44 -6.22
C GLN A 218 -7.78 0.75 -7.14
N ALA A 219 -7.61 1.94 -6.58
CA ALA A 219 -7.28 3.13 -7.32
C ALA A 219 -5.92 3.64 -6.85
N GLU A 220 -4.89 3.45 -7.67
CA GLU A 220 -3.56 4.02 -7.46
C GLU A 220 -3.59 5.46 -7.98
N ALA A 221 -3.62 6.42 -7.06
CA ALA A 221 -3.76 7.83 -7.35
C ALA A 221 -2.49 8.62 -7.00
N PHE A 222 -2.31 9.76 -7.67
CA PHE A 222 -1.24 10.70 -7.37
C PHE A 222 -1.77 12.13 -7.44
N LEU A 223 -1.55 12.91 -6.37
CA LEU A 223 -2.02 14.29 -6.24
C LEU A 223 -0.85 15.27 -6.19
N ASP A 224 -1.03 16.45 -6.78
CA ASP A 224 -0.03 17.54 -6.76
C ASP A 224 0.00 18.30 -5.42
N GLU A 225 0.77 19.39 -5.38
CA GLU A 225 0.92 20.26 -4.20
C GLU A 225 -0.42 20.89 -3.77
N GLU A 226 -1.27 21.23 -4.74
CA GLU A 226 -2.59 21.82 -4.51
C GLU A 226 -3.70 20.78 -4.36
N SER A 227 -3.35 19.53 -4.05
CA SER A 227 -4.28 18.42 -3.88
C SER A 227 -5.19 18.18 -5.07
N ARG A 228 -4.72 18.43 -6.30
CA ARG A 228 -5.43 18.07 -7.53
C ARG A 228 -4.96 16.72 -8.03
N MET A 229 -5.91 15.84 -8.35
CA MET A 229 -5.60 14.50 -8.83
C MET A 229 -5.00 14.54 -10.24
N LYS A 230 -3.75 14.06 -10.37
CA LYS A 230 -3.01 13.99 -11.64
C LYS A 230 -3.07 12.63 -12.28
N VAL A 231 -3.14 11.58 -11.47
CA VAL A 231 -3.19 10.20 -11.92
C VAL A 231 -4.25 9.47 -11.09
N CYS A 232 -5.03 8.61 -11.73
CA CYS A 232 -5.87 7.63 -11.06
C CYS A 232 -5.97 6.38 -11.92
N MET A 233 -5.13 5.39 -11.63
CA MET A 233 -5.15 4.10 -12.30
C MET A 233 -6.01 3.11 -11.52
N VAL A 234 -7.04 2.58 -12.19
CA VAL A 234 -7.93 1.58 -11.58
C VAL A 234 -7.42 0.18 -11.86
N ILE A 235 -7.36 -0.63 -10.81
CA ILE A 235 -6.93 -2.02 -10.80
C ILE A 235 -8.09 -2.87 -10.32
N GLN A 236 -8.40 -3.95 -11.02
CA GLN A 236 -9.27 -5.03 -10.56
C GLN A 236 -8.42 -6.17 -9.98
N LYS A 237 -8.87 -6.78 -8.88
CA LYS A 237 -8.21 -7.89 -8.19
C LYS A 237 -8.96 -9.22 -8.41
N PRO A 238 -8.75 -9.93 -9.53
CA PRO A 238 -9.49 -11.15 -9.83
C PRO A 238 -9.14 -12.35 -8.95
N ARG A 239 -7.96 -12.36 -8.29
CA ARG A 239 -7.47 -13.53 -7.55
C ARG A 239 -6.74 -13.16 -6.27
N PHE A 240 -6.91 -13.99 -5.24
CA PHE A 240 -6.38 -13.80 -3.90
C PHE A 240 -5.78 -15.08 -3.34
N PHE A 241 -4.82 -14.95 -2.44
CA PHE A 241 -4.38 -16.05 -1.59
C PHE A 241 -4.29 -15.60 -0.12
N PRO A 242 -5.00 -16.26 0.82
CA PRO A 242 -5.94 -17.38 0.63
C PRO A 242 -7.11 -17.08 -0.34
N VAL A 243 -7.64 -18.12 -0.97
CA VAL A 243 -8.53 -18.05 -2.14
C VAL A 243 -9.77 -17.17 -1.94
N ARG A 244 -10.27 -17.05 -0.70
CA ARG A 244 -11.52 -16.35 -0.35
C ARG A 244 -11.36 -15.12 0.55
N GLY A 245 -10.16 -14.55 0.66
CA GLY A 245 -9.95 -13.41 1.57
C GLY A 245 -8.50 -13.23 1.94
N GLY A 246 -7.68 -12.89 0.94
CA GLY A 246 -6.23 -12.88 1.07
C GLY A 246 -5.56 -11.70 0.40
N THR A 247 -4.25 -11.83 0.17
CA THR A 247 -3.49 -10.86 -0.62
C THR A 247 -3.73 -11.12 -2.10
N SER A 248 -3.92 -10.09 -2.92
CA SER A 248 -4.12 -10.28 -4.36
C SER A 248 -2.90 -10.94 -5.00
N THR A 249 -3.16 -11.92 -5.85
CA THR A 249 -2.14 -12.72 -6.55
C THR A 249 -2.02 -12.33 -8.01
N ALA A 250 -3.12 -11.85 -8.60
CA ALA A 250 -3.17 -11.26 -9.90
C ALA A 250 -4.02 -9.99 -9.85
N ASN A 251 -3.52 -8.97 -10.53
CA ASN A 251 -4.14 -7.65 -10.66
C ASN A 251 -4.22 -7.32 -12.15
N VAL A 252 -5.26 -6.59 -12.57
CA VAL A 252 -5.41 -6.11 -13.95
C VAL A 252 -5.84 -4.66 -14.00
N THR A 253 -5.20 -3.86 -14.84
CA THR A 253 -5.62 -2.47 -15.08
C THR A 253 -6.92 -2.45 -15.88
N ILE A 254 -7.89 -1.66 -15.44
CA ILE A 254 -9.17 -1.45 -16.12
C ILE A 254 -9.45 0.04 -16.26
N ASP A 255 -10.39 0.41 -17.12
CA ASP A 255 -10.98 1.75 -17.14
C ASP A 255 -12.28 1.72 -16.34
N HIS A 256 -12.41 2.58 -15.31
CA HIS A 256 -13.64 2.72 -14.54
C HIS A 256 -13.85 4.16 -14.06
N ALA A 257 -14.60 4.95 -14.83
CA ALA A 257 -14.84 6.36 -14.55
C ALA A 257 -15.45 6.62 -13.16
N GLY A 258 -16.41 5.80 -12.72
CA GLY A 258 -17.05 5.96 -11.40
C GLY A 258 -16.09 5.82 -10.21
N ILE A 259 -15.14 4.88 -10.28
CA ILE A 259 -14.09 4.72 -9.25
C ILE A 259 -13.19 5.95 -9.28
N ARG A 260 -12.70 6.38 -10.46
CA ARG A 260 -11.85 7.57 -10.57
C ARG A 260 -12.50 8.82 -9.98
N GLU A 261 -13.76 9.04 -10.28
CA GLU A 261 -14.49 10.21 -9.76
C GLU A 261 -14.69 10.12 -8.24
N THR A 262 -14.99 8.93 -7.73
CA THR A 262 -15.09 8.70 -6.28
C THR A 262 -13.73 8.90 -5.59
N THR A 263 -12.64 8.39 -6.16
CA THR A 263 -11.27 8.58 -5.68
C THR A 263 -10.90 10.06 -5.67
N ARG A 264 -11.25 10.80 -6.72
CA ARG A 264 -11.02 12.24 -6.82
C ARG A 264 -11.74 12.99 -5.70
N ARG A 265 -13.07 12.82 -5.58
CA ARG A 265 -13.87 13.47 -4.52
C ARG A 265 -13.34 13.17 -3.12
N LEU A 266 -12.89 11.94 -2.89
CA LEU A 266 -12.32 11.52 -1.62
C LEU A 266 -10.98 12.21 -1.33
N LEU A 267 -10.00 12.04 -2.22
CA LEU A 267 -8.62 12.47 -1.96
C LEU A 267 -8.44 13.98 -2.07
N GLU A 268 -9.08 14.64 -3.03
CA GLU A 268 -9.04 16.11 -3.14
C GLU A 268 -9.75 16.76 -1.95
N GLY A 269 -10.89 16.21 -1.53
CA GLY A 269 -11.62 16.73 -0.36
C GLY A 269 -10.90 16.53 0.98
N LEU A 270 -10.04 15.51 1.08
CA LEU A 270 -9.15 15.32 2.22
C LEU A 270 -7.92 16.25 2.20
N GLY A 271 -7.65 16.92 1.08
CA GLY A 271 -6.41 17.66 0.87
C GLY A 271 -5.19 16.74 0.77
N TRP A 272 -5.34 15.57 0.15
CA TRP A 272 -4.24 14.62 0.01
C TRP A 272 -3.15 15.14 -0.95
N ARG A 273 -1.91 14.73 -0.71
CA ARG A 273 -0.74 15.08 -1.52
C ARG A 273 0.11 13.83 -1.77
N GLY A 274 0.62 13.68 -3.00
CA GLY A 274 1.45 12.54 -3.38
C GLY A 274 0.66 11.26 -3.66
N ALA A 275 1.32 10.12 -3.50
CA ALA A 275 0.73 8.81 -3.81
C ALA A 275 -0.30 8.38 -2.76
N ALA A 276 -1.42 7.81 -3.22
CA ALA A 276 -2.41 7.14 -2.40
C ALA A 276 -2.92 5.90 -3.14
N ASP A 277 -3.31 4.88 -2.39
CA ASP A 277 -4.13 3.79 -2.92
C ASP A 277 -5.44 3.72 -2.16
N VAL A 278 -6.54 3.65 -2.88
CA VAL A 278 -7.88 3.50 -2.29
C VAL A 278 -8.42 2.13 -2.63
N ASP A 279 -8.72 1.35 -1.60
CA ASP A 279 -9.31 0.02 -1.73
C ASP A 279 -10.83 0.12 -1.83
N TYR A 280 -11.41 -0.61 -2.77
CA TYR A 280 -12.84 -0.69 -3.01
C TYR A 280 -13.35 -2.12 -3.04
N ILE A 281 -14.63 -2.30 -2.74
CA ILE A 281 -15.37 -3.55 -2.93
C ILE A 281 -16.71 -3.29 -3.63
N LEU A 282 -17.03 -4.12 -4.62
CA LEU A 282 -18.37 -4.20 -5.22
C LEU A 282 -19.26 -5.01 -4.30
N ASP A 283 -20.34 -4.39 -3.83
CA ASP A 283 -21.42 -5.04 -3.11
C ASP A 283 -22.36 -5.76 -4.09
N PRO A 284 -22.37 -7.10 -4.10
CA PRO A 284 -23.17 -7.87 -5.05
C PRO A 284 -24.68 -7.76 -4.81
N ARG A 285 -25.10 -7.27 -3.64
CA ARG A 285 -26.53 -7.15 -3.27
C ARG A 285 -27.23 -6.03 -4.07
N ASN A 286 -26.49 -4.99 -4.44
CA ASN A 286 -27.03 -3.78 -5.07
C ASN A 286 -26.15 -3.22 -6.20
N GLY A 287 -24.97 -3.80 -6.47
CA GLY A 287 -24.05 -3.36 -7.51
C GLY A 287 -23.24 -2.11 -7.16
N SER A 288 -23.32 -1.60 -5.92
CA SER A 288 -22.59 -0.40 -5.50
C SER A 288 -21.12 -0.71 -5.19
N ILE A 289 -20.22 0.20 -5.58
CA ILE A 289 -18.79 0.10 -5.27
C ILE A 289 -18.50 0.96 -4.02
N ARG A 290 -17.94 0.34 -2.98
CA ARG A 290 -17.77 0.90 -1.63
C ARG A 290 -16.30 1.10 -1.31
N VAL A 291 -15.94 2.28 -0.80
CA VAL A 291 -14.60 2.57 -0.24
C VAL A 291 -14.38 1.74 1.02
N LEU A 292 -13.25 1.04 1.11
CA LEU A 292 -12.88 0.22 2.26
C LEU A 292 -11.81 0.87 3.15
N GLU A 293 -10.77 1.42 2.53
CA GLU A 293 -9.66 2.09 3.22
C GLU A 293 -8.81 2.91 2.24
N ILE A 294 -8.03 3.84 2.77
CA ILE A 294 -6.91 4.47 2.07
C ILE A 294 -5.62 3.85 2.60
N ASN A 295 -4.83 3.27 1.71
CA ASN A 295 -3.45 2.91 1.95
C ASN A 295 -2.59 4.16 1.67
N PRO A 296 -1.95 4.76 2.69
CA PRO A 296 -1.25 6.05 2.57
C PRO A 296 0.15 5.90 1.96
N ARG A 297 0.28 5.05 0.95
CA ARG A 297 1.56 4.59 0.42
C ARG A 297 1.42 4.01 -0.98
N VAL A 298 2.55 3.97 -1.66
CA VAL A 298 2.77 3.15 -2.85
C VAL A 298 2.58 1.67 -2.52
N THR A 299 1.60 0.99 -3.14
CA THR A 299 1.32 -0.40 -2.79
C THR A 299 2.29 -1.40 -3.43
N ALA A 300 2.27 -2.63 -2.90
CA ALA A 300 2.92 -3.80 -3.47
C ALA A 300 2.58 -4.05 -4.96
N GLY A 301 1.42 -3.57 -5.42
CA GLY A 301 0.92 -3.73 -6.78
C GLY A 301 1.46 -2.72 -7.78
N ILE A 302 2.16 -1.67 -7.35
CA ILE A 302 2.52 -0.50 -8.18
C ILE A 302 3.26 -0.83 -9.48
N LYS A 303 3.99 -1.96 -9.54
CA LYS A 303 4.69 -2.40 -10.76
C LYS A 303 3.74 -2.51 -11.96
N ILE A 304 2.45 -2.79 -11.73
CA ILE A 304 1.43 -2.79 -12.79
C ILE A 304 1.30 -1.42 -13.45
N GLY A 305 1.44 -0.33 -12.69
CA GLY A 305 1.35 1.03 -13.19
C GLY A 305 2.54 1.44 -14.05
N PHE A 306 3.75 1.03 -13.64
CA PHE A 306 4.93 1.16 -14.50
C PHE A 306 4.78 0.36 -15.81
N ALA A 307 4.22 -0.85 -15.73
CA ALA A 307 3.94 -1.67 -16.91
C ALA A 307 2.81 -1.09 -17.79
N ALA A 308 1.88 -0.34 -17.20
CA ALA A 308 0.81 0.37 -17.89
C ALA A 308 1.24 1.70 -18.53
N GLY A 309 2.50 2.10 -18.33
CA GLY A 309 3.10 3.30 -18.95
C GLY A 309 3.20 4.52 -18.02
N ILE A 310 2.88 4.37 -16.73
CA ILE A 310 2.94 5.49 -15.77
C ILE A 310 4.30 5.50 -15.07
N ASN A 311 5.04 6.61 -15.21
CA ASN A 311 6.31 6.79 -14.51
C ASN A 311 6.10 7.36 -13.10
N PHE A 312 5.67 6.52 -12.15
CA PHE A 312 5.47 6.96 -10.77
C PHE A 312 6.74 7.50 -10.11
N ALA A 313 7.93 7.05 -10.51
CA ALA A 313 9.17 7.58 -9.95
C ALA A 313 9.35 9.07 -10.29
N ASP A 314 9.12 9.44 -11.56
CA ASP A 314 9.18 10.84 -12.01
C ASP A 314 8.14 11.71 -11.31
N LEU A 315 6.91 11.21 -11.09
CA LEU A 315 5.87 11.95 -10.36
C LEU A 315 6.30 12.29 -8.92
N HIS A 316 6.94 11.35 -8.22
CA HIS A 316 7.46 11.59 -6.87
C HIS A 316 8.60 12.61 -6.88
N LEU A 317 9.51 12.54 -7.85
CA LEU A 317 10.61 13.50 -7.97
C LEU A 317 10.08 14.90 -8.28
N ARG A 318 9.11 15.03 -9.20
CA ARG A 318 8.51 16.32 -9.55
C ARG A 318 7.80 16.94 -8.35
N LEU A 319 6.99 16.16 -7.63
CA LEU A 319 6.33 16.66 -6.42
C LEU A 319 7.33 17.10 -5.35
N ALA A 320 8.35 16.26 -5.07
CA ALA A 320 9.36 16.58 -4.06
C ALA A 320 10.17 17.83 -4.44
N THR A 321 10.42 18.06 -5.72
CA THR A 321 11.22 19.19 -6.23
C THR A 321 10.38 20.41 -6.64
N GLY A 322 9.07 20.39 -6.44
CA GLY A 322 8.17 21.50 -6.82
C GLY A 322 8.05 21.70 -8.33
N GLN A 323 8.36 20.69 -9.13
CA GLN A 323 8.18 20.74 -10.59
C GLN A 323 6.72 20.43 -10.98
N PRO A 324 6.22 21.00 -12.09
CA PRO A 324 4.87 20.73 -12.57
C PRO A 324 4.65 19.24 -12.83
N ILE A 325 3.51 18.73 -12.39
CA ILE A 325 3.08 17.34 -12.58
C ILE A 325 2.02 17.29 -13.69
N PRO A 326 2.28 16.58 -14.80
CA PRO A 326 1.30 16.45 -15.87
C PRO A 326 0.10 15.62 -15.42
N ALA A 327 -1.09 15.97 -15.91
CA ALA A 327 -2.27 15.11 -15.77
C ALA A 327 -2.13 13.91 -16.72
N ILE A 328 -2.19 12.70 -16.18
CA ILE A 328 -2.13 11.44 -16.93
C ILE A 328 -3.52 10.80 -16.88
N ASN A 329 -4.32 11.11 -17.89
CA ASN A 329 -5.70 10.62 -18.01
C ASN A 329 -5.81 9.26 -18.71
N HIS A 330 -4.71 8.77 -19.28
CA HIS A 330 -4.67 7.51 -20.03
C HIS A 330 -3.49 6.65 -19.57
N TYR A 331 -3.78 5.35 -19.44
CA TYR A 331 -2.80 4.30 -19.20
C TYR A 331 -3.22 3.06 -19.99
N THR A 332 -2.29 2.14 -20.21
CA THR A 332 -2.61 0.90 -20.92
C THR A 332 -3.52 0.03 -20.06
N THR A 333 -4.75 -0.23 -20.52
CA THR A 333 -5.67 -1.18 -19.87
C THR A 333 -5.38 -2.62 -20.24
N GLY A 334 -5.89 -3.59 -19.47
CA GLY A 334 -5.67 -5.02 -19.71
C GLY A 334 -4.25 -5.52 -19.37
N VAL A 335 -3.40 -4.68 -18.76
CA VAL A 335 -2.10 -5.11 -18.23
C VAL A 335 -2.34 -5.92 -16.97
N TYR A 336 -1.79 -7.13 -16.93
CA TYR A 336 -1.81 -8.01 -15.78
C TYR A 336 -0.47 -7.96 -15.03
N CYS A 337 -0.55 -7.80 -13.72
CA CYS A 337 0.59 -7.96 -12.82
C CYS A 337 0.31 -9.10 -11.83
N ARG A 338 1.17 -10.11 -11.84
CA ARG A 338 0.97 -11.37 -11.12
C ARG A 338 2.08 -11.61 -10.11
N ASN A 339 1.82 -12.29 -9.01
CA ASN A 339 2.85 -12.74 -8.10
C ASN A 339 3.05 -14.25 -8.25
N PHE A 340 4.13 -14.68 -8.89
CA PHE A 340 4.39 -16.10 -9.17
C PHE A 340 4.18 -17.03 -7.97
N PHE A 341 4.78 -16.69 -6.83
CA PHE A 341 4.67 -17.51 -5.63
C PHE A 341 3.23 -17.61 -5.11
N LEU A 342 2.52 -16.48 -4.98
CA LEU A 342 1.14 -16.50 -4.48
C LEU A 342 0.17 -17.09 -5.51
N GLU A 343 0.42 -16.93 -6.79
CA GLU A 343 -0.34 -17.56 -7.87
C GLU A 343 -0.21 -19.07 -7.86
N MET A 344 0.98 -19.60 -7.55
CA MET A 344 1.18 -21.04 -7.37
C MET A 344 0.34 -21.54 -6.19
N LEU A 345 0.34 -20.82 -5.07
CA LEU A 345 -0.52 -21.17 -3.93
C LEU A 345 -2.00 -21.08 -4.29
N TRP A 346 -2.45 -20.01 -4.96
CA TRP A 346 -3.81 -19.90 -5.46
C TRP A 346 -4.16 -21.09 -6.38
N PHE A 347 -3.28 -21.49 -7.28
CA PHE A 347 -3.50 -22.62 -8.19
C PHE A 347 -3.59 -23.94 -7.43
N LEU A 348 -2.74 -24.19 -6.42
CA LEU A 348 -2.81 -25.43 -5.65
C LEU A 348 -4.09 -25.54 -4.82
N PHE A 349 -4.57 -24.42 -4.26
CA PHE A 349 -5.69 -24.41 -3.31
C PHE A 349 -7.05 -23.98 -3.89
N SER A 350 -7.12 -23.63 -5.18
CA SER A 350 -8.38 -23.32 -5.87
C SER A 350 -9.07 -24.57 -6.42
N ASP A 351 -10.40 -24.50 -6.53
CA ASP A 351 -11.19 -25.57 -7.14
C ASP A 351 -11.06 -25.62 -8.68
N LEU A 352 -11.54 -26.70 -9.28
CA LEU A 352 -11.47 -26.93 -10.73
C LEU A 352 -12.25 -25.89 -11.54
N LYS A 353 -13.35 -25.35 -10.99
CA LYS A 353 -14.17 -24.34 -11.68
C LYS A 353 -13.36 -23.05 -11.81
N MET A 354 -12.78 -22.57 -10.71
CA MET A 354 -11.92 -21.38 -10.70
C MET A 354 -10.74 -21.49 -11.67
N LYS A 355 -10.09 -22.67 -11.73
CA LYS A 355 -8.98 -22.93 -12.65
C LYS A 355 -9.39 -22.89 -14.13
N ARG A 356 -10.61 -23.32 -14.45
CA ARG A 356 -11.15 -23.34 -15.82
C ARG A 356 -11.65 -21.97 -16.27
N THR A 357 -12.17 -21.15 -15.36
CA THR A 357 -12.81 -19.87 -15.69
C THR A 357 -11.92 -18.64 -15.46
N THR A 358 -10.74 -18.80 -14.86
CA THR A 358 -9.85 -17.67 -14.58
C THR A 358 -9.32 -17.01 -15.85
N SER A 359 -9.19 -15.68 -15.82
CA SER A 359 -8.44 -14.91 -16.82
C SER A 359 -7.39 -14.02 -16.13
N PRO A 360 -6.12 -14.07 -16.58
CA PRO A 360 -5.58 -15.03 -17.52
C PRO A 360 -5.56 -16.45 -16.92
N SER A 361 -5.43 -17.45 -17.79
CA SER A 361 -5.04 -18.80 -17.38
C SER A 361 -3.77 -18.76 -16.53
N PHE A 362 -3.67 -19.66 -15.55
CA PHE A 362 -2.50 -19.77 -14.68
C PHE A 362 -1.19 -19.86 -15.48
N PHE A 363 -1.18 -20.58 -16.60
CA PHE A 363 0.02 -20.84 -17.40
C PHE A 363 0.48 -19.64 -18.26
N LYS A 364 -0.30 -18.56 -18.34
CA LYS A 364 0.03 -17.39 -19.18
C LYS A 364 0.90 -16.38 -18.43
N TRP A 365 2.22 -16.57 -18.48
CA TRP A 365 3.20 -15.67 -17.83
C TRP A 365 3.93 -14.74 -18.80
N GLY A 366 3.79 -14.96 -20.12
CA GLY A 366 4.40 -14.15 -21.16
C GLY A 366 3.42 -13.23 -21.89
N GLY A 367 3.98 -12.30 -22.66
CA GLY A 367 3.25 -11.34 -23.51
C GLY A 367 3.40 -9.89 -23.02
N ARG A 368 3.14 -8.94 -23.92
CA ARG A 368 3.31 -7.50 -23.66
C ARG A 368 2.46 -6.97 -22.51
N LEU A 369 1.33 -7.62 -22.23
CA LEU A 369 0.37 -7.22 -21.19
C LEU A 369 0.46 -8.08 -19.93
N VAL A 370 1.53 -8.85 -19.72
CA VAL A 370 1.69 -9.67 -18.50
C VAL A 370 3.06 -9.43 -17.90
N THR A 371 3.09 -9.13 -16.60
CA THR A 371 4.34 -8.94 -15.84
C THR A 371 4.25 -9.62 -14.47
N ASP A 372 5.39 -10.07 -13.94
CA ASP A 372 5.47 -10.54 -12.55
C ASP A 372 5.75 -9.35 -11.62
N GLN A 373 5.23 -9.36 -10.39
CA GLN A 373 5.42 -8.31 -9.38
C GLN A 373 6.87 -8.13 -8.95
N VAL A 374 7.68 -9.18 -9.02
CA VAL A 374 9.06 -9.18 -8.51
C VAL A 374 10.02 -9.49 -9.65
N PHE A 375 9.88 -10.66 -10.27
CA PHE A 375 10.81 -11.15 -11.28
C PHE A 375 10.87 -10.20 -12.49
N SER A 376 12.08 -10.00 -12.99
CA SER A 376 12.32 -9.28 -14.23
C SER A 376 13.59 -9.83 -14.87
N TRP A 377 13.57 -10.00 -16.20
CA TRP A 377 14.71 -10.54 -16.94
C TRP A 377 15.95 -9.65 -16.87
N ASP A 378 15.80 -8.34 -16.67
CA ASP A 378 16.91 -7.41 -16.55
C ASP A 378 17.40 -7.21 -15.10
N ASP A 379 16.72 -7.83 -14.12
CA ASP A 379 17.12 -7.84 -12.70
C ASP A 379 16.74 -9.18 -12.02
N PRO A 380 17.24 -10.33 -12.52
CA PRO A 380 16.78 -11.66 -12.09
C PRO A 380 17.14 -11.96 -10.63
N LEU A 381 18.23 -11.37 -10.12
CA LEU A 381 18.68 -11.58 -8.74
C LEU A 381 17.69 -11.04 -7.71
N ALA A 382 16.93 -9.97 -8.01
CA ALA A 382 15.86 -9.50 -7.13
C ALA A 382 14.78 -10.58 -6.92
N GLY A 383 14.47 -11.37 -7.96
CA GLY A 383 13.57 -12.52 -7.87
C GLY A 383 14.13 -13.64 -6.97
N VAL A 384 15.43 -13.92 -7.06
CA VAL A 384 16.11 -14.88 -6.17
C VAL A 384 16.06 -14.40 -4.72
N GLY A 385 16.37 -13.13 -4.48
CA GLY A 385 16.29 -12.53 -3.14
C GLY A 385 14.89 -12.63 -2.54
N PHE A 386 13.86 -12.34 -3.34
CA PHE A 386 12.48 -12.52 -2.91
C PHE A 386 12.15 -13.97 -2.58
N PHE A 387 12.58 -14.93 -3.40
CA PHE A 387 12.35 -16.35 -3.13
C PHE A 387 13.02 -16.80 -1.82
N LEU A 388 14.26 -16.39 -1.56
CA LEU A 388 14.97 -16.67 -0.30
C LEU A 388 14.26 -16.01 0.90
N ASN A 389 13.85 -14.75 0.77
CA ASN A 389 13.10 -14.02 1.79
C ASN A 389 11.76 -14.70 2.09
N MET A 390 11.03 -15.13 1.07
CA MET A 390 9.77 -15.85 1.25
C MET A 390 10.01 -17.21 1.90
N THR A 391 10.98 -17.98 1.43
CA THR A 391 11.31 -19.30 2.00
C THR A 391 11.65 -19.18 3.48
N THR A 392 12.54 -18.28 3.87
CA THR A 392 12.85 -18.02 5.29
C THR A 392 11.64 -17.54 6.09
N LYS A 393 10.80 -16.68 5.50
CA LYS A 393 9.57 -16.20 6.13
C LYS A 393 8.55 -17.31 6.39
N TYR A 394 8.45 -18.30 5.50
CA TYR A 394 7.49 -19.39 5.55
C TYR A 394 8.05 -20.73 6.06
N LEU A 395 9.36 -20.89 6.27
CA LEU A 395 9.89 -22.11 6.90
C LEU A 395 9.44 -22.29 8.36
N HIS A 396 8.97 -21.22 9.02
CA HIS A 396 8.39 -21.30 10.35
C HIS A 396 6.88 -21.62 10.29
N ALA A 397 6.52 -22.88 10.60
CA ALA A 397 5.15 -23.42 10.55
C ALA A 397 4.10 -22.60 11.35
N SER A 398 4.49 -21.91 12.42
CA SER A 398 3.60 -21.04 13.20
C SER A 398 3.00 -19.90 12.37
N ARG A 399 3.75 -19.35 11.41
CA ARG A 399 3.30 -18.25 10.54
C ARG A 399 2.32 -18.69 9.45
N TRP A 400 2.26 -19.99 9.13
CA TRP A 400 1.25 -20.54 8.22
C TRP A 400 -0.14 -20.56 8.88
N ARG A 401 -0.21 -20.97 10.14
CA ARG A 401 -1.48 -21.03 10.91
C ARG A 401 -2.11 -19.65 11.09
N ASP A 402 -1.30 -18.62 11.35
CA ASP A 402 -1.79 -17.24 11.51
C ASP A 402 -2.28 -16.62 10.19
N LYS A 403 -1.70 -16.99 9.04
CA LYS A 403 -2.13 -16.49 7.73
C LYS A 403 -3.32 -17.23 7.14
N LEU A 404 -3.45 -18.53 7.41
CA LEU A 404 -4.62 -19.31 7.01
C LEU A 404 -5.85 -19.02 7.89
N GLY A 405 -5.64 -18.48 9.10
CA GLY A 405 -6.69 -18.04 10.03
C GLY A 405 -7.01 -16.54 10.00
N LYS A 406 -6.81 -15.85 8.87
CA LYS A 406 -6.96 -14.38 8.79
C LYS A 406 -8.39 -13.85 8.94
N ILE A 407 -9.38 -14.73 8.83
CA ILE A 407 -10.74 -14.48 9.30
C ILE A 407 -11.08 -15.68 10.17
N LYS A 408 -10.76 -15.61 11.46
CA LYS A 408 -11.31 -16.57 12.41
C LYS A 408 -12.74 -16.11 12.70
N PRO A 409 -13.77 -16.95 12.51
CA PRO A 409 -15.03 -16.70 13.20
C PRO A 409 -14.72 -16.59 14.70
N LEU A 410 -15.34 -15.64 15.39
CA LEU A 410 -15.42 -15.76 16.85
C LEU A 410 -16.18 -17.05 17.16
N PRO A 411 -15.74 -17.82 18.18
CA PRO A 411 -16.46 -19.01 18.61
C PRO A 411 -17.90 -18.69 19.00
#